data_AF-A0A521UC10-F1
#
_entry.id   AF-A0A521UC10-F1
#
_cell.length_a   1.000
_cell.length_b   1.000
_cell.length_c   1.000
_cell.angle_alpha   90.00
_cell.angle_beta   90.00
_cell.angle_gamma   90.00
#
_symmetry.space_group_name_H-M   'P 1'
#
loop_
_entity.id
_entity.type
_entity.pdbx_description
1 polymer ?
#
loop_
_entity_poly.entity_id
_entity_poly.type
_entity_poly.pdbx_seq_one_letter_code
_entity_poly.pdbx_strand_id
1 'polypeptide(L)'
;MSNQNLSPILRETIWDIHGRRCFHCRKTIAFAETVIDHLVPELLSEKPDQLNAVKKSHGLQETFDVLSHANLAPSCAPCNTLKGDNVLPVGQLAILLSRVEEKLPILAKRLKNRKDERSLDNLLRAISIGIEQGVFTIAQLHAGLSREGVLALIGSMASAANNAAATFDPEKIFLTKHALQRMGDRMISATDVLSALREGVALESVDTRRDPPEYRLRSSGGLVVTFHRKDDHVLILTCYQS
;
A
#
# COMPACT_ATOMS: atom_id res chain seq x y z
N MET A 1 18.60 -3.26 -18.38
CA MET A 1 17.31 -3.63 -17.74
C MET A 1 16.91 -2.47 -16.84
N SER A 2 15.62 -2.24 -16.60
CA SER A 2 15.19 -1.18 -15.69
C SER A 2 15.75 -1.39 -14.28
N ASN A 3 16.26 -0.32 -13.66
CA ASN A 3 16.68 -0.26 -12.27
C ASN A 3 15.49 0.05 -11.33
N GLN A 4 14.41 0.60 -11.86
CA GLN A 4 13.19 0.90 -11.15
C GLN A 4 12.54 -0.38 -10.64
N ASN A 5 12.24 -0.42 -9.34
CA ASN A 5 11.56 -1.56 -8.74
C ASN A 5 10.06 -1.55 -9.11
N LEU A 6 9.72 -2.21 -10.22
CA LEU A 6 8.35 -2.34 -10.71
C LEU A 6 7.67 -3.57 -10.11
N SER A 7 6.59 -3.35 -9.35
CA SER A 7 5.83 -4.45 -8.75
C SER A 7 5.30 -5.43 -9.82
N PRO A 8 5.17 -6.74 -9.53
CA PRO A 8 4.61 -7.70 -10.47
C PRO A 8 3.21 -7.31 -10.96
N ILE A 9 2.38 -6.75 -10.07
CA ILE A 9 1.03 -6.27 -10.40
C ILE A 9 1.08 -5.14 -11.43
N LEU A 10 2.00 -4.18 -11.25
CA LEU A 10 2.19 -3.08 -12.20
C LEU A 10 2.64 -3.61 -13.57
N ARG A 11 3.64 -4.49 -13.59
CA ARG A 11 4.15 -5.12 -14.83
C ARG A 11 3.05 -5.86 -15.58
N GLU A 12 2.29 -6.68 -14.87
CA GLU A 12 1.19 -7.47 -15.45
C GLU A 12 0.08 -6.56 -15.99
N THR A 13 -0.26 -5.50 -15.24
CA THR A 13 -1.30 -4.56 -15.66
C THR A 13 -0.89 -3.79 -16.92
N ILE A 14 0.37 -3.32 -17.00
CA ILE A 14 0.91 -2.68 -18.20
C ILE A 14 0.88 -3.65 -19.40
N TRP A 15 1.33 -4.89 -19.21
CA TRP A 15 1.26 -5.91 -20.26
C TRP A 15 -0.17 -6.14 -20.78
N ASP A 16 -1.15 -6.26 -19.89
CA ASP A 16 -2.53 -6.56 -20.26
C ASP A 16 -3.25 -5.36 -20.91
N ILE A 17 -3.07 -4.12 -20.43
CA ILE A 17 -3.73 -2.93 -21.03
C ILE A 17 -3.21 -2.62 -22.43
N HIS A 18 -1.99 -3.05 -22.75
CA HIS A 18 -1.41 -2.93 -24.09
C HIS A 18 -1.73 -4.15 -24.97
N GLY A 19 -2.64 -5.03 -24.53
CA GLY A 19 -3.15 -6.15 -25.31
C GLY A 19 -2.18 -7.32 -25.41
N ARG A 20 -1.30 -7.48 -24.42
CA ARG A 20 -0.33 -8.60 -24.33
C ARG A 20 0.63 -8.65 -25.51
N ARG A 21 0.96 -7.49 -26.06
CA ARG A 21 1.82 -7.33 -27.23
C ARG A 21 3.01 -6.44 -26.90
N CYS A 22 4.15 -6.74 -27.50
CA CYS A 22 5.30 -5.85 -27.50
C CYS A 22 4.89 -4.49 -28.07
N PHE A 23 5.25 -3.42 -27.38
CA PHE A 23 4.90 -2.07 -27.76
C PHE A 23 5.52 -1.67 -29.10
N HIS A 24 6.77 -2.07 -29.33
CA HIS A 24 7.54 -1.81 -30.54
C HIS A 24 7.14 -2.69 -31.73
N CYS A 25 7.35 -4.01 -31.66
CA CYS A 25 7.10 -4.90 -32.80
C CYS A 25 5.67 -5.43 -32.93
N ARG A 26 4.79 -5.13 -31.97
CA ARG A 26 3.36 -5.51 -31.94
C ARG A 26 3.06 -7.02 -31.91
N LYS A 27 4.08 -7.87 -31.87
CA LYS A 27 3.94 -9.31 -31.64
C LYS A 27 3.39 -9.58 -30.25
N THR A 28 2.54 -10.59 -30.13
CA THR A 28 2.09 -11.11 -28.83
C THR A 28 3.30 -11.60 -28.04
N ILE A 29 3.34 -11.31 -26.74
CA ILE A 29 4.40 -11.74 -25.83
C ILE A 29 3.78 -12.38 -24.59
N ALA A 30 4.37 -13.49 -24.14
CA ALA A 30 3.99 -14.07 -22.86
C ALA A 30 4.41 -13.13 -21.72
N PHE A 31 3.68 -13.15 -20.60
CA PHE A 31 4.03 -12.33 -19.45
C PHE A 31 5.44 -12.63 -18.92
N ALA A 32 5.83 -13.91 -18.92
CA ALA A 32 7.17 -14.35 -18.51
C ALA A 32 8.31 -13.75 -19.36
N GLU A 33 8.03 -13.41 -20.61
CA GLU A 33 8.99 -12.84 -21.58
C GLU A 33 8.88 -11.31 -21.68
N THR A 34 7.96 -10.71 -20.92
CA THR A 34 7.68 -9.28 -20.97
C THR A 34 8.65 -8.51 -20.08
N VAL A 35 9.38 -7.58 -20.69
CA VAL A 35 10.14 -6.54 -19.99
C VAL A 35 9.37 -5.23 -20.05
N ILE A 36 9.53 -4.38 -19.05
CA ILE A 36 9.01 -3.01 -19.09
C ILE A 36 10.13 -2.10 -19.58
N ASP A 37 9.85 -1.41 -20.68
CA ASP A 37 10.73 -0.45 -21.33
C ASP A 37 10.36 0.97 -20.87
N HIS A 38 11.39 1.77 -20.65
CA HIS A 38 11.29 3.21 -20.44
C HIS A 38 11.51 3.91 -21.78
N LEU A 39 10.46 4.50 -22.36
CA LEU A 39 10.54 5.11 -23.69
C LEU A 39 11.63 6.19 -23.76
N VAL A 40 11.70 7.03 -22.72
CA VAL A 40 12.86 7.85 -22.37
C VAL A 40 13.73 7.05 -21.40
N PRO A 41 15.01 6.76 -21.71
CA PRO A 41 15.86 5.88 -20.91
C PRO A 41 15.92 6.25 -19.44
N GLU A 42 15.77 5.24 -18.58
CA GLU A 42 15.76 5.41 -17.12
C GLU A 42 17.01 6.10 -16.59
N LEU A 43 18.18 5.80 -17.17
CA LEU A 43 19.46 6.38 -16.74
C LEU A 43 19.47 7.92 -16.73
N LEU A 44 18.60 8.57 -17.52
CA LEU A 44 18.50 10.02 -17.57
C LEU A 44 17.91 10.62 -16.29
N SER A 45 17.25 9.82 -15.43
CA SER A 45 16.80 10.28 -14.10
C SER A 45 17.97 10.70 -13.21
N GLU A 46 19.16 10.13 -13.43
CA GLU A 46 20.39 10.44 -12.70
C GLU A 46 21.27 11.48 -13.42
N LYS A 47 20.82 11.99 -14.58
CA LYS A 47 21.58 12.92 -15.43
C LYS A 47 20.73 14.15 -15.80
N PRO A 48 20.45 15.06 -14.85
CA PRO A 48 19.49 16.15 -15.02
C PRO A 48 19.80 17.06 -16.21
N ASP A 49 21.08 17.38 -16.48
CA ASP A 49 21.46 18.21 -17.62
C ASP A 49 21.15 17.54 -18.96
N GLN A 50 21.40 16.22 -19.06
CA GLN A 50 21.08 15.44 -20.26
C GLN A 50 19.58 15.28 -20.42
N LEU A 51 18.85 15.04 -19.32
CA LEU A 51 17.40 14.97 -19.34
C LEU A 51 16.79 16.30 -19.80
N ASN A 52 17.28 17.44 -19.31
CA ASN A 52 16.80 18.76 -19.74
C ASN A 52 17.08 19.01 -21.23
N ALA A 53 18.24 18.60 -21.74
CA ALA A 53 18.54 18.66 -23.17
C ALA A 53 17.58 17.79 -23.99
N VAL A 54 17.25 16.59 -23.52
CA VAL A 54 16.26 15.70 -24.14
C VAL A 54 14.86 16.32 -24.10
N LYS A 55 14.42 16.85 -22.96
CA LYS A 55 13.13 17.53 -22.81
C LYS A 55 12.98 18.66 -23.82
N LYS A 56 13.99 19.52 -23.92
CA LYS A 56 13.99 20.66 -24.86
C LYS A 56 13.99 20.20 -26.32
N SER A 57 14.85 19.24 -26.68
CA SER A 57 14.97 18.77 -28.07
C SER A 57 13.76 17.93 -28.54
N HIS A 58 13.09 17.24 -27.62
CA HIS A 58 11.94 16.37 -27.92
C HIS A 58 10.59 17.02 -27.60
N GLY A 59 10.57 18.28 -27.14
CA GLY A 59 9.35 19.00 -26.77
C GLY A 59 8.59 18.36 -25.61
N LEU A 60 9.30 17.69 -24.69
CA LEU A 60 8.68 17.12 -23.49
C LEU A 60 8.38 18.23 -22.48
N GLN A 61 7.36 18.01 -21.66
CA GLN A 61 7.04 18.94 -20.57
C GLN A 61 8.17 19.03 -19.56
N GLU A 62 8.36 20.21 -18.95
CA GLU A 62 9.34 20.42 -17.87
C GLU A 62 9.09 19.47 -16.69
N THR A 63 7.80 19.19 -16.42
CA THR A 63 7.35 18.26 -15.38
C THR A 63 7.44 16.78 -15.77
N PHE A 64 7.98 16.45 -16.95
CA PHE A 64 8.10 15.06 -17.38
C PHE A 64 9.01 14.28 -16.41
N ASP A 65 8.45 13.22 -15.85
CA ASP A 65 9.11 12.30 -14.93
C ASP A 65 9.44 10.99 -15.66
N VAL A 66 10.73 10.70 -15.75
CA VAL A 66 11.29 9.49 -16.39
C VAL A 66 10.79 8.22 -15.70
N LEU A 67 10.52 8.26 -14.40
CA LEU A 67 10.07 7.09 -13.62
C LEU A 67 8.55 6.95 -13.59
N SER A 68 7.82 7.88 -14.21
CA SER A 68 6.37 7.87 -14.24
C SER A 68 5.82 6.75 -15.12
N HIS A 69 4.59 6.32 -14.83
CA HIS A 69 3.89 5.35 -15.68
C HIS A 69 3.69 5.84 -17.12
N ALA A 70 3.71 7.16 -17.36
CA ALA A 70 3.60 7.75 -18.70
C ALA A 70 4.79 7.42 -19.61
N ASN A 71 5.89 6.93 -19.02
CA ASN A 71 7.10 6.54 -19.74
C ASN A 71 7.25 5.02 -19.89
N LEU A 72 6.32 4.21 -19.36
CA LEU A 72 6.45 2.76 -19.29
C LEU A 72 5.64 2.05 -20.37
N ALA A 73 6.26 1.08 -21.05
CA ALA A 73 5.57 0.23 -22.03
C ALA A 73 6.07 -1.23 -21.98
N PRO A 74 5.23 -2.22 -22.33
CA PRO A 74 5.68 -3.61 -22.37
C PRO A 74 6.47 -3.88 -23.66
N SER A 75 7.61 -4.54 -23.56
CA SER A 75 8.48 -4.85 -24.69
C SER A 75 8.90 -6.31 -24.66
N CYS A 76 9.22 -6.87 -25.84
CA CYS A 76 9.95 -8.13 -25.90
C CYS A 76 11.44 -7.87 -25.66
N ALA A 77 12.16 -8.87 -25.14
CA ALA A 77 13.59 -8.74 -24.89
C ALA A 77 14.40 -8.28 -26.14
N PRO A 78 14.17 -8.81 -27.37
CA PRO A 78 14.88 -8.33 -28.56
C PRO A 78 14.69 -6.85 -28.86
N CYS A 79 13.47 -6.33 -28.80
CA CYS A 79 13.20 -4.91 -29.06
C CYS A 79 13.78 -4.01 -27.96
N ASN A 80 13.65 -4.43 -26.70
CA ASN A 80 14.20 -3.68 -25.57
C ASN A 80 15.72 -3.59 -25.65
N THR A 81 16.39 -4.70 -25.95
CA THR A 81 17.85 -4.75 -26.13
C THR A 81 18.30 -3.93 -27.34
N LEU A 82 17.56 -4.00 -28.46
CA LEU A 82 17.88 -3.22 -29.66
C LEU A 82 17.75 -1.70 -29.42
N LYS A 83 16.72 -1.27 -28.69
CA LYS A 83 16.58 0.14 -28.29
C LYS A 83 17.70 0.55 -27.32
N GLY A 84 17.96 -0.28 -26.30
CA GLY A 84 18.94 0.01 -25.26
C GLY A 84 18.67 1.35 -24.58
N ASP A 85 19.75 2.09 -24.37
CA ASP A 85 19.74 3.41 -23.72
C ASP A 85 19.55 4.58 -24.70
N ASN A 86 19.16 4.29 -25.96
CA ASN A 86 18.97 5.32 -26.96
C ASN A 86 17.65 6.07 -26.72
N VAL A 87 17.71 7.39 -26.81
CA VAL A 87 16.52 8.23 -26.96
C VAL A 87 16.03 8.08 -28.40
N LEU A 88 14.76 7.71 -28.55
CA LEU A 88 14.14 7.55 -29.87
C LEU A 88 14.01 8.91 -30.57
N PRO A 89 14.06 8.96 -31.92
CA PRO A 89 13.86 10.20 -32.67
C PRO A 89 12.59 10.95 -32.26
N VAL A 90 12.64 12.28 -32.26
CA VAL A 90 11.59 13.19 -31.74
C VAL A 90 10.17 12.77 -32.15
N GLY A 91 9.92 12.64 -33.46
CA GLY A 91 8.58 12.28 -33.95
C GLY A 91 8.13 10.88 -33.52
N GLN A 92 9.06 9.92 -33.45
CA GLN A 92 8.76 8.57 -32.99
C GLN A 92 8.44 8.56 -31.50
N LEU A 93 9.26 9.23 -30.68
CA LEU A 93 9.05 9.30 -29.23
C LEU A 93 7.72 9.96 -28.89
N ALA A 94 7.36 11.07 -29.54
CA ALA A 94 6.10 11.76 -29.32
C ALA A 94 4.88 10.85 -29.56
N ILE A 95 4.85 10.14 -30.70
CA ILE A 95 3.77 9.20 -31.03
C ILE A 95 3.68 8.07 -29.99
N LEU A 96 4.82 7.56 -29.54
CA LEU A 96 4.87 6.47 -28.57
C LEU A 96 4.42 6.92 -27.17
N LEU A 97 4.81 8.11 -26.72
CA LEU A 97 4.37 8.68 -25.45
C LEU A 97 2.85 8.92 -25.45
N SER A 98 2.28 9.50 -26.52
CA SER A 98 0.83 9.69 -26.62
C SER A 98 0.06 8.36 -26.51
N ARG A 99 0.58 7.28 -27.10
CA ARG A 99 -0.03 5.94 -26.99
C ARG A 99 0.04 5.36 -25.57
N VAL A 100 1.05 5.71 -24.77
CA VAL A 100 1.11 5.32 -23.36
C VAL A 100 0.13 6.16 -22.55
N GLU A 101 0.08 7.47 -22.80
CA GLU A 101 -0.84 8.41 -22.14
C GLU A 101 -2.31 7.97 -22.27
N GLU A 102 -2.73 7.53 -23.47
CA GLU A 102 -4.07 6.98 -23.72
C GLU A 102 -4.44 5.81 -22.80
N LYS A 103 -3.46 5.07 -22.28
CA LYS A 103 -3.66 3.90 -21.42
C LYS A 103 -3.62 4.22 -19.93
N LEU A 104 -3.15 5.40 -19.53
CA LEU A 104 -3.00 5.77 -18.12
C LEU A 104 -4.32 5.73 -17.32
N PRO A 105 -5.48 6.20 -17.83
CA PRO A 105 -6.73 6.09 -17.09
C PRO A 105 -7.13 4.63 -16.81
N ILE A 106 -6.87 3.74 -17.77
CA ILE A 106 -7.17 2.31 -17.67
C ILE A 106 -6.21 1.64 -16.67
N LEU A 107 -4.93 1.99 -16.73
CA LEU A 107 -3.92 1.53 -15.77
C LEU A 107 -4.31 1.90 -14.34
N ALA A 108 -4.62 3.18 -14.09
CA ALA A 108 -5.00 3.67 -12.77
C ALA A 108 -6.24 2.94 -12.22
N LYS A 109 -7.27 2.77 -13.06
CA LYS A 109 -8.49 2.04 -12.68
C LYS A 109 -8.18 0.58 -12.31
N ARG A 110 -7.37 -0.13 -13.11
CA ARG A 110 -7.05 -1.53 -12.86
C ARG A 110 -6.18 -1.74 -11.62
N LEU A 111 -5.22 -0.86 -11.37
CA LEU A 111 -4.40 -0.91 -10.16
C LEU A 111 -5.23 -0.66 -8.91
N LYS A 112 -6.19 0.27 -8.96
CA LYS A 112 -7.15 0.50 -7.87
C LYS A 112 -8.00 -0.74 -7.61
N ASN A 113 -8.65 -1.28 -8.65
CA ASN A 113 -9.50 -2.46 -8.51
C ASN A 113 -8.75 -3.66 -7.91
N ARG A 114 -7.52 -3.94 -8.38
CA ARG A 114 -6.69 -5.02 -7.83
C ARG A 114 -6.32 -4.79 -6.36
N LYS A 115 -6.12 -3.53 -5.96
CA LYS A 115 -5.87 -3.18 -4.56
C LYS A 115 -7.12 -3.43 -3.70
N ASP A 116 -8.29 -3.08 -4.22
CA ASP A 116 -9.58 -3.27 -3.53
C ASP A 116 -9.91 -4.78 -3.41
N GLU A 117 -9.75 -5.56 -4.49
CA GLU A 117 -9.90 -7.02 -4.50
C GLU A 117 -8.96 -7.70 -3.50
N ARG A 118 -7.67 -7.34 -3.49
CA ARG A 118 -6.72 -7.89 -2.53
C ARG A 118 -7.07 -7.52 -1.09
N SER A 119 -7.63 -6.35 -0.87
CA SER A 119 -8.08 -5.91 0.46
C SER A 119 -9.28 -6.74 0.91
N LEU A 120 -10.23 -7.01 0.01
CA LEU A 120 -11.36 -7.89 0.26
C LEU A 120 -10.90 -9.33 0.56
N ASP A 121 -10.01 -9.91 -0.25
CA ASP A 121 -9.48 -11.26 -0.03
C ASP A 121 -8.77 -11.38 1.32
N ASN A 122 -8.00 -10.36 1.71
CA ASN A 122 -7.35 -10.33 3.02
C ASN A 122 -8.38 -10.29 4.16
N LEU A 123 -9.44 -9.49 4.02
CA LEU A 123 -10.53 -9.43 5.00
C LEU A 123 -11.26 -10.78 5.11
N LEU A 124 -11.65 -11.37 3.98
CA LEU A 124 -12.31 -12.67 3.94
C LEU A 124 -11.44 -13.77 4.56
N ARG A 125 -10.13 -13.74 4.30
CA ARG A 125 -9.17 -14.66 4.92
C ARG A 125 -9.10 -14.46 6.42
N ALA A 126 -9.00 -13.21 6.90
CA ALA A 126 -8.96 -12.92 8.32
C ALA A 126 -10.25 -13.38 9.02
N ILE A 127 -11.41 -13.16 8.39
CA ILE A 127 -12.71 -13.65 8.89
C ILE A 127 -12.71 -15.17 8.98
N SER A 128 -12.27 -15.85 7.92
CA SER A 128 -12.23 -17.32 7.85
C SER A 128 -11.36 -17.92 8.96
N ILE A 129 -10.15 -17.39 9.13
CA ILE A 129 -9.22 -17.81 10.20
C ILE A 129 -9.85 -17.59 11.59
N GLY A 130 -10.48 -16.44 11.83
CA GLY A 130 -11.13 -16.13 13.10
C GLY A 130 -12.26 -17.11 13.44
N ILE A 131 -13.04 -17.54 12.44
CA ILE A 131 -14.10 -18.55 12.62
C ILE A 131 -13.48 -19.93 12.91
N GLU A 132 -12.48 -20.35 12.13
CA GLU A 132 -11.81 -21.64 12.30
C GLU A 132 -11.13 -21.77 13.67
N GLN A 133 -10.54 -20.69 14.17
CA GLN A 133 -9.91 -20.63 15.48
C GLN A 133 -10.91 -20.42 16.63
N GLY A 134 -12.19 -20.25 16.34
CA GLY A 134 -13.23 -20.04 17.35
C GLY A 134 -13.16 -18.67 18.04
N VAL A 135 -12.46 -17.69 17.45
CA VAL A 135 -12.39 -16.31 17.97
C VAL A 135 -13.78 -15.68 17.98
N PHE A 136 -14.59 -15.99 16.98
CA PHE A 136 -16.01 -15.66 16.92
C PHE A 136 -16.77 -16.66 16.07
N THR A 137 -18.07 -16.81 16.36
CA THR A 137 -18.98 -17.62 15.56
C THR A 137 -19.55 -16.82 14.38
N ILE A 138 -20.07 -17.52 13.38
CA ILE A 138 -20.80 -16.89 12.25
C ILE A 138 -21.98 -16.05 12.77
N ALA A 139 -22.67 -16.52 13.81
CA ALA A 139 -23.78 -15.78 14.42
C ALA A 139 -23.32 -14.46 15.07
N GLN A 140 -22.16 -14.46 15.75
CA GLN A 140 -21.57 -13.24 16.31
C GLN A 140 -21.09 -12.27 15.22
N LEU A 141 -20.51 -12.78 14.14
CA LEU A 141 -20.15 -11.95 12.99
C LEU A 141 -21.38 -11.31 12.36
N HIS A 142 -22.44 -12.08 12.12
CA HIS A 142 -23.70 -11.59 11.57
C HIS A 142 -24.36 -10.56 12.48
N ALA A 143 -24.36 -10.82 13.80
CA ALA A 143 -24.84 -9.86 14.79
C ALA A 143 -24.03 -8.56 14.71
N GLY A 144 -22.69 -8.63 14.68
CA GLY A 144 -21.80 -7.46 14.59
C GLY A 144 -21.90 -6.67 13.28
N LEU A 145 -22.28 -7.32 12.17
CA LEU A 145 -22.51 -6.68 10.87
C LEU A 145 -23.94 -6.14 10.68
N SER A 146 -24.88 -6.50 11.55
CA SER A 146 -26.24 -5.94 11.53
C SER A 146 -26.21 -4.44 11.84
N ARG A 147 -27.16 -3.65 11.33
CA ARG A 147 -27.21 -2.20 11.57
C ARG A 147 -27.25 -1.86 13.07
N GLU A 148 -27.93 -2.70 13.85
CA GLU A 148 -27.99 -2.64 15.32
C GLU A 148 -26.68 -3.11 15.98
N GLY A 149 -25.98 -4.09 15.42
CA GLY A 149 -24.67 -4.52 15.89
C GLY A 149 -23.54 -3.54 15.57
N VAL A 150 -23.59 -2.87 14.43
CA VAL A 150 -22.69 -1.75 14.09
C VAL A 150 -22.97 -0.58 15.04
N LEU A 151 -24.24 -0.25 15.30
CA LEU A 151 -24.64 0.75 16.29
C LEU A 151 -24.30 0.34 17.73
N ALA A 152 -24.31 -0.95 18.07
CA ALA A 152 -23.93 -1.46 19.39
C ALA A 152 -22.41 -1.55 19.54
N LEU A 153 -21.64 -1.77 18.47
CA LEU A 153 -20.19 -1.56 18.46
C LEU A 153 -19.88 -0.07 18.70
N ILE A 154 -20.55 0.83 17.97
CA ILE A 154 -20.44 2.29 18.16
C ILE A 154 -20.87 2.70 19.59
N GLY A 155 -21.95 2.10 20.12
CA GLY A 155 -22.50 2.41 21.44
C GLY A 155 -21.71 1.82 22.62
N SER A 156 -21.16 0.62 22.48
CA SER A 156 -20.26 0.02 23.48
C SER A 156 -18.87 0.70 23.49
N MET A 157 -18.49 1.34 22.38
CA MET A 157 -17.36 2.26 22.32
C MET A 157 -17.65 3.61 23.01
N ALA A 158 -18.91 4.05 23.03
CA ALA A 158 -19.32 5.33 23.63
C ALA A 158 -19.61 5.29 25.15
N SER A 159 -20.00 4.14 25.74
CA SER A 159 -20.42 4.08 27.14
C SER A 159 -19.28 3.89 28.16
N ALA A 160 -18.02 3.90 27.73
CA ALA A 160 -16.84 3.80 28.60
C ALA A 160 -16.21 5.16 28.92
N ALA A 161 -16.98 6.25 28.80
CA ALA A 161 -16.56 7.60 29.15
C ALA A 161 -17.06 7.96 30.55
N ASN A 162 -16.32 7.54 31.57
CA ASN A 162 -16.21 8.24 32.86
C ASN A 162 -15.10 7.60 33.72
N ASN A 163 -13.85 8.04 33.51
CA ASN A 163 -12.90 8.41 34.57
C ASN A 163 -11.57 8.86 33.96
N ALA A 164 -10.96 9.85 34.59
CA ALA A 164 -9.80 10.59 34.09
C ALA A 164 -8.50 9.77 34.11
N ALA A 165 -8.10 9.25 32.95
CA ALA A 165 -6.74 8.87 32.57
C ALA A 165 -6.68 8.92 31.02
N ALA A 166 -5.55 9.36 30.44
CA ALA A 166 -5.37 9.69 29.02
C ALA A 166 -6.33 8.96 28.06
N THR A 167 -7.43 9.62 27.70
CA THR A 167 -8.52 9.00 26.95
C THR A 167 -8.14 8.90 25.49
N PHE A 168 -7.85 7.69 25.03
CA PHE A 168 -7.71 7.42 23.61
C PHE A 168 -9.09 7.27 22.99
N ASP A 169 -9.39 8.04 21.95
CA ASP A 169 -10.61 7.92 21.16
C ASP A 169 -10.55 6.58 20.38
N PRO A 170 -11.42 5.60 20.70
CA PRO A 170 -11.38 4.29 20.06
C PRO A 170 -11.59 4.35 18.54
N GLU A 171 -12.29 5.36 18.02
CA GLU A 171 -12.50 5.56 16.58
C GLU A 171 -11.22 5.99 15.84
N LYS A 172 -10.21 6.41 16.59
CA LYS A 172 -8.94 6.91 16.08
C LYS A 172 -7.78 5.96 16.39
N ILE A 173 -8.06 4.74 16.85
CA ILE A 173 -7.07 3.69 17.08
C ILE A 173 -7.05 2.75 15.88
N PHE A 174 -5.88 2.65 15.23
CA PHE A 174 -5.65 1.76 14.10
C PHE A 174 -4.64 0.69 14.46
N LEU A 175 -4.86 -0.54 13.98
CA LEU A 175 -3.93 -1.65 14.14
C LEU A 175 -3.12 -1.82 12.86
N THR A 176 -1.79 -1.88 12.98
CA THR A 176 -0.96 -2.33 11.86
C THR A 176 -1.17 -3.82 11.59
N LYS A 177 -0.83 -4.28 10.38
CA LYS A 177 -0.80 -5.71 10.04
C LYS A 177 0.05 -6.51 11.03
N HIS A 178 1.17 -5.94 11.49
CA HIS A 178 2.06 -6.61 12.44
C HIS A 178 1.39 -6.77 13.82
N ALA A 179 0.70 -5.74 14.31
CA ALA A 179 -0.08 -5.82 15.54
C ALA A 179 -1.16 -6.91 15.45
N LEU A 180 -1.95 -6.94 14.38
CA LEU A 180 -2.98 -7.96 14.16
C LEU A 180 -2.42 -9.39 14.16
N GLN A 181 -1.26 -9.59 13.52
CA GLN A 181 -0.61 -10.90 13.50
C GLN A 181 -0.15 -11.32 14.91
N ARG A 182 0.50 -10.40 15.65
CA ARG A 182 0.96 -10.67 17.02
C ARG A 182 -0.19 -10.95 17.99
N MET A 183 -1.33 -10.27 17.80
CA MET A 183 -2.55 -10.53 18.56
C MET A 183 -3.03 -11.97 18.34
N GLY A 184 -3.08 -12.43 17.10
CA GLY A 184 -3.45 -13.81 16.76
C GLY A 184 -2.48 -14.84 17.33
N ASP A 185 -1.16 -14.64 17.15
CA ASP A 185 -0.13 -15.56 17.62
C ASP A 185 -0.13 -15.75 19.15
N ARG A 186 -0.62 -14.75 19.89
CA ARG A 186 -0.54 -14.69 21.36
C ARG A 186 -1.90 -14.67 22.04
N MET A 187 -2.98 -14.88 21.30
CA MET A 187 -4.36 -14.86 21.81
C MET A 187 -4.69 -13.56 22.58
N ILE A 188 -4.17 -12.42 22.11
CA ILE A 188 -4.44 -11.11 22.70
C ILE A 188 -5.65 -10.51 21.97
N SER A 189 -6.73 -10.22 22.69
CA SER A 189 -7.93 -9.64 22.10
C SER A 189 -7.79 -8.12 21.90
N ALA A 190 -8.61 -7.56 21.01
CA ALA A 190 -8.70 -6.11 20.85
C ALA A 190 -9.14 -5.42 22.16
N THR A 191 -9.99 -6.11 22.93
CA THR A 191 -10.43 -5.68 24.26
C THR A 191 -9.25 -5.54 25.22
N ASP A 192 -8.30 -6.48 25.20
CA ASP A 192 -7.11 -6.42 26.07
C ASP A 192 -6.22 -5.22 25.73
N VAL A 193 -6.03 -4.94 24.45
CA VAL A 193 -5.25 -3.77 23.98
C VAL A 193 -5.94 -2.47 24.37
N LEU A 194 -7.26 -2.37 24.22
CA LEU A 194 -8.02 -1.18 24.63
C LEU A 194 -8.04 -1.00 26.14
N SER A 195 -8.20 -2.08 26.90
CA SER A 195 -8.10 -2.06 28.37
C SER A 195 -6.71 -1.60 28.80
N ALA A 196 -5.65 -2.11 28.18
CA ALA A 196 -4.28 -1.65 28.44
C ALA A 196 -4.11 -0.14 28.19
N LEU A 197 -4.58 0.35 27.04
CA LEU A 197 -4.53 1.78 26.70
C LEU A 197 -5.33 2.65 27.69
N ARG A 198 -6.43 2.13 28.25
CA ARG A 198 -7.23 2.82 29.28
C ARG A 198 -6.61 2.76 30.67
N GLU A 199 -5.94 1.66 31.01
CA GLU A 199 -5.35 1.42 32.35
C GLU A 199 -4.08 2.25 32.61
N GLY A 200 -3.31 2.61 31.57
CA GLY A 200 -2.31 3.68 31.64
C GLY A 200 -1.31 3.63 32.81
N VAL A 201 -0.76 2.46 33.18
CA VAL A 201 0.06 2.33 34.40
C VAL A 201 1.48 2.94 34.26
N ALA A 202 2.03 3.03 33.05
CA ALA A 202 3.22 3.83 32.76
C ALA A 202 3.34 4.09 31.25
N LEU A 203 3.40 5.36 30.84
CA LEU A 203 3.72 5.76 29.48
C LEU A 203 5.23 6.01 29.38
N GLU A 204 5.94 5.18 28.64
CA GLU A 204 7.37 5.38 28.34
C GLU A 204 7.51 5.90 26.91
N SER A 205 8.20 7.03 26.74
CA SER A 205 8.65 7.46 25.41
C SER A 205 9.82 6.58 24.99
N VAL A 206 9.66 5.85 23.89
CA VAL A 206 10.68 4.89 23.41
C VAL A 206 11.71 5.59 22.53
N ASP A 207 11.26 6.45 21.61
CA ASP A 207 12.13 7.28 20.79
C ASP A 207 11.37 8.52 20.30
N THR A 208 11.68 9.68 20.89
CA THR A 208 11.07 10.97 20.53
C THR A 208 11.69 11.60 19.28
N ARG A 209 12.74 11.01 18.70
CA ARG A 209 13.41 11.51 17.49
C ARG A 209 12.79 10.98 16.20
N ARG A 210 11.88 10.01 16.28
CA ARG A 210 11.08 9.52 15.13
C ARG A 210 9.89 10.44 14.89
N ASP A 211 9.55 10.66 13.62
CA ASP A 211 8.29 11.31 13.22
C ASP A 211 7.37 10.26 12.54
N PRO A 212 6.25 9.86 13.17
CA PRO A 212 5.77 10.29 14.49
C PRO A 212 6.49 9.57 15.65
N PRO A 213 6.50 10.15 16.87
CA PRO A 213 7.16 9.58 18.04
C PRO A 213 6.54 8.24 18.47
N GLU A 214 7.41 7.35 18.97
CA GLU A 214 7.04 6.01 19.41
C GLU A 214 6.86 5.96 20.93
N TYR A 215 5.71 5.43 21.36
CA TYR A 215 5.31 5.28 22.75
C TYR A 215 5.13 3.81 23.09
N ARG A 216 5.39 3.48 24.35
CA ARG A 216 5.12 2.17 24.91
C ARG A 216 4.33 2.32 26.20
N LEU A 217 3.32 1.48 26.33
CA LEU A 217 2.50 1.36 27.52
C LEU A 217 2.55 -0.08 28.01
N ARG A 218 2.53 -0.25 29.33
CA ARG A 218 2.41 -1.55 29.99
C ARG A 218 1.18 -1.54 30.88
N SER A 219 0.30 -2.52 30.70
CA SER A 219 -0.88 -2.71 31.56
C SER A 219 -0.51 -3.42 32.86
N SER A 220 -1.43 -3.36 33.83
CA SER A 220 -1.32 -4.09 35.09
C SER A 220 -1.22 -5.60 34.91
N GLY A 221 -1.88 -6.12 33.87
CA GLY A 221 -1.83 -7.54 33.46
C GLY A 221 -0.57 -7.95 32.71
N GLY A 222 0.41 -7.05 32.51
CA GLY A 222 1.66 -7.36 31.81
C GLY A 222 1.59 -7.26 30.28
N LEU A 223 0.47 -6.79 29.72
CA LEU A 223 0.37 -6.52 28.29
C LEU A 223 1.15 -5.26 27.95
N VAL A 224 2.09 -5.37 27.02
CA VAL A 224 2.85 -4.24 26.48
C VAL A 224 2.28 -3.86 25.13
N VAL A 225 2.01 -2.57 24.93
CA VAL A 225 1.48 -1.99 23.69
C VAL A 225 2.44 -0.92 23.21
N THR A 226 2.94 -1.05 21.98
CA THR A 226 3.77 -0.03 21.34
C THR A 226 2.96 0.66 20.25
N PHE A 227 2.95 1.98 20.22
CA PHE A 227 2.13 2.77 19.32
C PHE A 227 2.77 4.09 18.91
N HIS A 228 2.35 4.60 17.76
CA HIS A 228 2.58 5.99 17.37
C HIS A 228 1.37 6.84 17.73
N ARG A 229 1.60 8.09 18.14
CA ARG A 229 0.55 9.10 18.28
C ARG A 229 0.83 10.25 17.31
N LYS A 230 -0.14 10.56 16.45
CA LYS A 230 -0.08 11.72 15.57
C LYS A 230 -1.43 12.41 15.58
N ASP A 231 -1.44 13.66 16.01
CA ASP A 231 -2.65 14.43 16.28
C ASP A 231 -3.56 13.69 17.28
N ASP A 232 -4.75 13.32 16.81
CA ASP A 232 -5.77 12.62 17.57
C ASP A 232 -5.84 11.11 17.24
N HIS A 233 -4.90 10.61 16.43
CA HIS A 233 -4.84 9.21 16.02
C HIS A 233 -3.74 8.42 16.73
N VAL A 234 -4.05 7.16 17.00
CA VAL A 234 -3.15 6.17 17.59
C VAL A 234 -2.96 5.04 16.59
N LEU A 235 -1.72 4.72 16.25
CA LEU A 235 -1.40 3.57 15.40
C LEU A 235 -0.63 2.53 16.22
N ILE A 236 -1.27 1.40 16.52
CA ILE A 236 -0.66 0.28 17.26
C ILE A 236 0.30 -0.47 16.35
N LEU A 237 1.58 -0.45 16.71
CA LEU A 237 2.65 -1.10 15.97
C LEU A 237 2.77 -2.57 16.35
N THR A 238 2.68 -2.88 17.65
CA THR A 238 2.78 -4.23 18.18
C THR A 238 2.22 -4.30 19.60
N CYS A 239 1.84 -5.50 20.02
CA CYS A 239 1.46 -5.80 21.40
C CYS A 239 1.89 -7.21 21.80
N TYR A 240 2.26 -7.38 23.07
CA TYR A 240 2.74 -8.67 23.57
C TYR A 240 2.64 -8.79 25.11
N GLN A 241 2.42 -10.00 25.60
CA GLN A 241 2.54 -10.29 27.03
C GLN A 241 4.01 -10.31 27.45
N SER A 242 4.32 -9.57 28.51
CA SER A 242 5.62 -9.52 29.18
C SER A 242 5.62 -10.32 30.48
#